data_AF-A0A212KK25-F1
#
_entry.id   AF-A0A212KK25-F1
#
_cell.length_a   1.000
_cell.length_b   1.000
_cell.length_c   1.000
_cell.angle_alpha   90.00
_cell.angle_beta   90.00
_cell.angle_gamma   90.00
#
_symmetry.space_group_name_H-M   'P 1'
#
loop_
_entity.id
_entity.type
_entity.pdbx_description
1 polymer ?
#
loop_
_entity_poly.entity_id
_entity_poly.type
_entity_poly.pdbx_seq_one_letter_code
_entity_poly.pdbx_strand_id
1 'polypeptide(L)'
;MLIDFQTLVDTLVPLTLGDLTAEDRDQAIALAVTRYAADRPRTLVVDVAAGGAFLALPAGWVEGVSSISGIECPPDAVPPRPIDGWCVEQGLDGRRIRLPYSPAADATVRIAFTAPHVVDETTDTIPAVDREAVANWAAALLLDALSNRFAGDRTPTIASDSVDHASKTRDFAARARTARQLYLDHLGIDPKRNNAAGVVMTIPSIDSLGRPRHNRRGPAWL
;
A
#
# COMPACT_ATOMS: atom_id res chain seq x y z
N MET A 1 12.05 -14.73 -3.17
CA MET A 1 12.62 -14.40 -4.50
C MET A 1 11.53 -14.50 -5.56
N LEU A 2 11.65 -13.84 -6.71
CA LEU A 2 10.57 -13.80 -7.73
C LEU A 2 10.03 -15.19 -8.11
N ILE A 3 10.91 -16.20 -8.25
CA ILE A 3 10.51 -17.57 -8.58
C ILE A 3 9.54 -18.20 -7.56
N ASP A 4 9.63 -17.82 -6.29
CA ASP A 4 8.73 -18.31 -5.25
C ASP A 4 7.30 -17.82 -5.50
N PHE A 5 7.15 -16.55 -5.87
CA PHE A 5 5.86 -15.96 -6.22
C PHE A 5 5.30 -16.56 -7.51
N GLN A 6 6.14 -16.72 -8.53
CA GLN A 6 5.75 -17.37 -9.79
C GLN A 6 5.21 -18.78 -9.55
N THR A 7 5.91 -19.58 -8.73
CA THR A 7 5.49 -20.95 -8.38
C THR A 7 4.17 -20.98 -7.63
N LEU A 8 3.98 -20.06 -6.66
CA LEU A 8 2.72 -19.94 -5.93
C LEU A 8 1.56 -19.54 -6.86
N VAL A 9 1.79 -18.56 -7.74
CA VAL A 9 0.77 -18.09 -8.69
C VAL A 9 0.42 -19.19 -9.69
N ASP A 10 1.39 -19.93 -10.22
CA ASP A 10 1.15 -21.05 -11.13
C ASP A 10 0.33 -22.17 -10.47
N THR A 11 0.51 -22.37 -9.17
CA THR A 11 -0.27 -23.34 -8.38
C THR A 11 -1.73 -22.91 -8.24
N LEU A 12 -1.97 -21.60 -8.08
CA LEU A 12 -3.31 -21.02 -7.95
C LEU A 12 -4.03 -20.90 -9.30
N VAL A 13 -3.31 -20.52 -10.34
CA VAL A 13 -3.81 -20.27 -11.70
C VAL A 13 -2.84 -20.92 -12.71
N PRO A 14 -3.03 -22.21 -13.03
CA PRO A 14 -2.17 -22.88 -14.00
C PRO A 14 -2.23 -22.21 -15.38
N LEU A 15 -1.07 -21.92 -15.96
CA LEU A 15 -0.93 -21.34 -17.31
C LEU A 15 -1.29 -22.32 -18.45
N THR A 16 -1.74 -23.53 -18.12
CA THR A 16 -1.94 -24.65 -19.05
C THR A 16 -3.08 -24.46 -20.05
N LEU A 17 -3.84 -23.37 -19.99
CA LEU A 17 -4.91 -23.07 -20.94
C LEU A 17 -4.44 -22.30 -22.18
N GLY A 18 -3.17 -21.89 -22.27
CA GLY A 18 -2.66 -21.09 -23.41
C GLY A 18 -3.19 -19.64 -23.45
N ASP A 19 -4.19 -19.33 -22.62
CA ASP A 19 -4.81 -18.01 -22.52
C ASP A 19 -3.96 -17.01 -21.70
N LEU A 20 -3.01 -17.49 -20.90
CA LEU A 20 -2.13 -16.66 -20.07
C LEU A 20 -0.67 -16.96 -20.39
N THR A 21 0.13 -15.91 -20.47
CA THR A 21 1.57 -15.98 -20.69
C THR A 21 2.36 -15.82 -19.39
N ALA A 22 3.64 -16.16 -19.41
CA ALA A 22 4.54 -15.87 -18.29
C ALA A 22 4.66 -14.35 -18.04
N GLU A 23 4.55 -13.53 -19.09
CA GLU A 23 4.56 -12.07 -18.98
C GLU A 23 3.32 -11.55 -18.23
N ASP A 24 2.12 -12.08 -18.53
CA ASP A 24 0.89 -11.73 -17.81
C ASP A 24 1.04 -12.00 -16.31
N ARG A 25 1.64 -13.14 -15.97
CA ARG A 25 1.91 -13.52 -14.57
C ARG A 25 2.87 -12.55 -13.90
N ASP A 26 3.99 -12.25 -14.54
CA ASP A 26 5.02 -11.38 -13.96
C ASP A 26 4.50 -9.95 -13.78
N GLN A 27 3.70 -9.46 -14.73
CA GLN A 27 2.98 -8.19 -14.59
C GLN A 27 1.97 -8.23 -13.43
N ALA A 28 1.20 -9.30 -13.28
CA ALA A 28 0.26 -9.46 -12.17
C ALA A 28 0.97 -9.48 -10.80
N ILE A 29 2.14 -10.12 -10.71
CA ILE A 29 2.99 -10.10 -9.51
C ILE A 29 3.47 -8.67 -9.22
N ALA A 30 3.97 -7.93 -10.21
CA ALA A 30 4.41 -6.55 -10.02
C ALA A 30 3.29 -5.61 -9.52
N LEU A 31 2.07 -5.76 -10.06
CA LEU A 31 0.90 -5.03 -9.60
C LEU A 31 0.49 -5.43 -8.17
N ALA A 32 0.58 -6.71 -7.83
CA ALA A 32 0.32 -7.21 -6.49
C ALA A 32 1.32 -6.67 -5.46
N VAL A 33 2.62 -6.59 -5.81
CA VAL A 33 3.66 -5.98 -4.98
C VAL A 33 3.35 -4.50 -4.73
N THR A 34 2.90 -3.78 -5.75
CA THR A 34 2.51 -2.37 -5.62
C THR A 34 1.32 -2.20 -4.67
N ARG A 35 0.31 -3.07 -4.77
CA ARG A 35 -0.83 -3.08 -3.85
C ARG A 35 -0.39 -3.39 -2.41
N TYR A 36 0.44 -4.41 -2.25
CA TYR A 36 0.97 -4.81 -0.96
C TYR A 36 1.76 -3.68 -0.30
N ALA A 37 2.58 -2.95 -1.07
CA ALA A 37 3.34 -1.81 -0.56
C ALA A 37 2.45 -0.66 -0.05
N ALA A 38 1.23 -0.52 -0.57
CA ALA A 38 0.27 0.46 -0.05
C ALA A 38 -0.36 0.01 1.28
N ASP A 39 -0.61 -1.29 1.45
CA ASP A 39 -1.24 -1.85 2.66
C ASP A 39 -0.21 -2.09 3.78
N ARG A 40 1.02 -2.47 3.44
CA ARG A 40 2.17 -2.63 4.35
C ARG A 40 3.43 -1.96 3.76
N PRO A 41 3.62 -0.66 3.98
CA PRO A 41 4.81 0.04 3.49
C PRO A 41 6.09 -0.49 4.13
N ARG A 42 7.16 -0.64 3.33
CA ARG A 42 8.48 -0.98 3.84
C ARG A 42 9.09 0.25 4.50
N THR A 43 9.41 0.17 5.79
CA THR A 43 10.16 1.22 6.50
C THR A 43 11.66 0.92 6.46
N LEU A 44 12.45 1.92 6.09
CA LEU A 44 13.90 1.93 6.19
C LEU A 44 14.34 3.00 7.18
N VAL A 45 15.46 2.74 7.84
CA VAL A 45 16.10 3.66 8.76
C VAL A 45 17.53 3.86 8.31
N VAL A 46 17.96 5.11 8.21
CA VAL A 46 19.33 5.46 7.83
C VAL A 46 19.86 6.56 8.72
N ASP A 47 21.13 6.44 9.06
CA ASP A 47 21.87 7.45 9.81
C ASP A 47 22.71 8.27 8.82
N VAL A 48 22.53 9.58 8.85
CA VAL A 48 23.24 10.53 7.98
C VAL A 48 23.99 11.56 8.82
N ALA A 49 25.16 11.98 8.37
CA ALA A 49 25.90 13.07 8.99
C ALA A 49 25.20 14.41 8.70
N ALA A 50 24.99 15.23 9.74
CA ALA A 50 24.47 16.57 9.59
C ALA A 50 25.55 17.51 9.05
N GLY A 51 25.33 18.03 7.83
CA GLY A 51 26.12 19.10 7.23
C GLY A 51 25.53 20.51 7.42
N GLY A 52 24.46 20.62 8.21
CA GLY A 52 23.70 21.86 8.39
C GLY A 52 22.20 21.59 8.59
N ALA A 53 21.37 22.61 8.34
CA ALA A 53 19.90 22.49 8.39
C ALA A 53 19.30 21.76 7.17
N PHE A 54 20.10 21.41 6.17
CA PHE A 54 19.65 20.70 4.97
C PHE A 54 20.30 19.33 4.87
N LEU A 55 19.48 18.30 4.67
CA LEU A 55 19.94 16.93 4.45
C LEU A 55 19.52 16.46 3.05
N ALA A 56 20.38 15.67 2.42
CA ALA A 56 20.02 14.96 1.21
C ALA A 56 18.91 13.94 1.50
N LEU A 57 18.11 13.62 0.48
CA LEU A 57 17.15 12.51 0.59
C LEU A 57 17.92 11.19 0.72
N PRO A 58 17.42 10.25 1.55
CA PRO A 58 18.10 9.00 1.81
C PRO A 58 18.14 8.09 0.57
N ALA A 59 19.14 7.22 0.49
CA ALA A 59 19.23 6.22 -0.58
C ALA A 59 18.00 5.30 -0.57
N GLY A 60 17.42 5.05 -1.74
CA GLY A 60 16.17 4.29 -1.90
C GLY A 60 14.90 5.12 -1.75
N TRP A 61 15.01 6.44 -1.57
CA TRP A 61 13.88 7.35 -1.69
C TRP A 61 13.32 7.36 -3.12
N VAL A 62 12.01 7.18 -3.27
CA VAL A 62 11.30 7.28 -4.54
C VAL A 62 10.25 8.38 -4.48
N GLU A 63 10.31 9.32 -5.41
CA GLU A 63 9.38 10.45 -5.44
C GLU A 63 7.92 9.99 -5.62
N GLY A 64 7.01 10.57 -4.84
CA GLY A 64 5.58 10.24 -4.89
C GLY A 64 5.20 8.92 -4.21
N VAL A 65 6.18 8.10 -3.81
CA VAL A 65 5.96 6.83 -3.11
C VAL A 65 6.48 6.89 -1.68
N SER A 66 7.70 7.41 -1.50
CA SER A 66 8.35 7.53 -0.20
C SER A 66 7.81 8.70 0.63
N SER A 67 7.77 8.49 1.93
CA SER A 67 7.40 9.47 2.95
C SER A 67 8.30 9.31 4.16
N ILE A 68 8.69 10.42 4.79
CA ILE A 68 9.46 10.39 6.05
C ILE A 68 8.47 10.13 7.18
N SER A 69 8.74 9.11 8.01
CA SER A 69 7.94 8.78 9.19
C SER A 69 8.50 9.41 10.46
N GLY A 70 9.80 9.73 10.50
CA GLY A 70 10.41 10.40 11.63
C GLY A 70 11.87 10.78 11.38
N ILE A 71 12.34 11.79 12.12
CA ILE A 71 13.74 12.21 12.14
C ILE A 71 14.15 12.36 13.61
N GLU A 72 15.32 11.87 13.98
CA GLU A 72 15.84 11.93 15.36
C GLU A 72 17.29 12.42 15.36
N CYS A 73 17.65 13.21 16.38
CA CYS A 73 19.02 13.67 16.57
C CYS A 73 19.30 14.01 18.05
N PRO A 74 20.32 13.42 18.68
CA PRO A 74 21.13 12.30 18.18
C PRO A 74 20.33 10.99 18.18
N PRO A 75 20.74 9.97 17.38
CA PRO A 75 20.13 8.65 17.43
C PRO A 75 20.26 8.02 18.82
N ASP A 76 19.29 7.16 19.17
CA ASP A 76 19.31 6.32 20.38
C ASP A 76 19.42 7.09 21.71
N ALA A 77 19.08 8.39 21.69
CA ALA A 77 19.02 9.20 22.90
C ALA A 77 17.98 8.64 23.87
N VAL A 78 18.28 8.72 25.17
CA VAL A 78 17.33 8.36 26.24
C VAL A 78 17.08 9.61 27.10
N PRO A 79 15.87 10.21 27.07
CA PRO A 79 14.73 9.86 26.21
C PRO A 79 14.97 10.19 24.71
N PRO A 80 14.20 9.57 23.78
CA PRO A 80 14.28 9.88 22.35
C PRO A 80 14.11 11.37 22.06
N ARG A 81 14.83 11.87 21.06
CA ARG A 81 14.82 13.28 20.66
C ARG A 81 14.40 13.43 19.20
N PRO A 82 13.09 13.34 18.91
CA PRO A 82 12.58 13.58 17.57
C PRO A 82 12.80 15.05 17.19
N ILE A 83 13.07 15.27 15.90
CA ILE A 83 13.03 16.58 15.28
C ILE A 83 11.65 16.72 14.64
N ASP A 84 10.86 17.69 15.11
CA ASP A 84 9.59 18.07 14.50
C ASP A 84 9.75 19.28 13.57
N GLY A 85 8.75 19.57 12.73
CA GLY A 85 8.75 20.78 11.88
C GLY A 85 9.74 20.76 10.71
N TRP A 86 10.22 19.57 10.33
CA TRP A 86 10.94 19.38 9.07
C TRP A 86 9.98 19.41 7.88
N CYS A 87 10.52 19.64 6.68
CA CYS A 87 9.78 19.46 5.43
C CYS A 87 10.70 18.98 4.31
N VAL A 88 10.12 18.32 3.31
CA VAL A 88 10.80 18.06 2.04
C VAL A 88 10.51 19.23 1.10
N GLU A 89 11.56 19.87 0.59
CA GLU A 89 11.46 21.03 -0.30
C GLU A 89 12.32 20.87 -1.55
N GLN A 90 12.02 21.68 -2.58
CA GLN A 90 12.84 21.79 -3.78
C GLN A 90 14.02 22.73 -3.53
N GLY A 91 15.26 22.23 -3.62
CA GLY A 91 16.48 23.03 -3.67
C GLY A 91 16.99 23.24 -5.10
N LEU A 92 18.13 23.93 -5.22
CA LEU A 92 18.78 24.19 -6.51
C LEU A 92 19.27 22.89 -7.19
N ASP A 93 19.75 21.94 -6.39
CA ASP A 93 20.32 20.67 -6.88
C ASP A 93 19.34 19.48 -6.78
N GLY A 94 18.05 19.78 -6.56
CA GLY A 94 17.00 18.78 -6.37
C GLY A 94 16.31 18.87 -5.02
N ARG A 95 15.46 17.87 -4.72
CA ARG A 95 14.74 17.83 -3.45
C ARG A 95 15.65 17.47 -2.28
N ARG A 96 15.36 18.07 -1.13
CA ARG A 96 16.12 17.91 0.11
C ARG A 96 15.21 18.03 1.32
N ILE A 97 15.69 17.56 2.46
CA ILE A 97 15.03 17.70 3.74
C ILE A 97 15.53 18.97 4.39
N ARG A 98 14.63 19.88 4.77
CA ARG A 98 14.94 21.05 5.59
C ARG A 98 14.52 20.77 7.03
N LEU A 99 15.49 20.86 7.93
CA LEU A 99 15.31 20.79 9.38
C LEU A 99 14.91 22.19 9.93
N PRO A 100 14.21 22.25 11.07
CA PRO A 100 13.86 23.52 11.72
C PRO A 100 15.06 24.27 12.30
N TYR A 101 16.14 23.56 12.61
CA TYR A 101 17.39 24.10 13.13
C TYR A 101 18.57 23.33 12.51
N SER A 102 19.78 23.88 12.60
CA SER A 102 20.99 23.18 12.20
C SER A 102 21.50 22.34 13.38
N PRO A 103 21.55 20.99 13.28
CA PRO A 103 22.28 20.19 14.25
C PRO A 103 23.76 20.62 14.29
N ALA A 104 24.47 20.22 15.36
CA ALA A 104 25.89 20.46 15.47
C ALA A 104 26.63 19.85 14.27
N ALA A 105 27.76 20.46 13.88
CA ALA A 105 28.62 19.88 12.85
C ALA A 105 29.01 18.46 13.26
N ASP A 106 28.94 17.52 12.31
CA ASP A 106 29.21 16.09 12.49
C ASP A 106 28.22 15.33 13.40
N ALA A 107 27.11 15.96 13.81
CA ALA A 107 26.04 15.24 14.49
C ALA A 107 25.42 14.19 13.57
N THR A 108 25.11 13.01 14.10
CA THR A 108 24.37 11.99 13.34
C THR A 108 22.88 12.24 13.48
N VAL A 109 22.17 12.22 12.36
CA VAL A 109 20.71 12.33 12.27
C VAL A 109 20.17 11.02 11.73
N ARG A 110 19.21 10.42 12.45
CA ARG A 110 18.51 9.22 12.02
C ARG A 110 17.24 9.60 11.29
N ILE A 111 17.04 9.06 10.09
CA ILE A 111 15.85 9.28 9.27
C ILE A 111 15.15 7.94 9.09
N ALA A 112 13.90 7.87 9.53
CA ALA A 112 12.99 6.77 9.22
C ALA A 112 12.08 7.20 8.06
N PHE A 113 11.99 6.37 7.01
CA PHE A 113 11.21 6.68 5.81
C PHE A 113 10.64 5.41 5.18
N THR A 114 9.60 5.57 4.35
CA THR A 114 9.02 4.49 3.56
C THR A 114 9.75 4.34 2.22
N ALA A 115 9.92 3.10 1.78
CA ALA A 115 10.54 2.74 0.51
C ALA A 115 9.66 1.72 -0.21
N PRO A 116 9.78 1.58 -1.55
CA PRO A 116 9.08 0.53 -2.26
C PRO A 116 9.55 -0.86 -1.83
N HIS A 117 8.64 -1.83 -1.89
CA HIS A 117 9.01 -3.24 -1.89
C HIS A 117 9.65 -3.62 -3.21
N VAL A 118 10.62 -4.53 -3.16
CA VAL A 118 11.33 -5.07 -4.32
C VAL A 118 11.18 -6.59 -4.30
N VAL A 119 10.75 -7.12 -5.44
CA VAL A 119 10.73 -8.57 -5.72
C VAL A 119 11.32 -8.75 -7.11
N ASP A 120 12.54 -9.27 -7.16
CA ASP A 120 13.25 -9.64 -8.38
C ASP A 120 13.92 -11.01 -8.21
N GLU A 121 14.77 -11.40 -9.17
CA GLU A 121 15.49 -12.68 -9.16
C GLU A 121 16.39 -12.85 -7.94
N THR A 122 16.93 -11.75 -7.41
CA THR A 122 17.97 -11.72 -6.38
C THR A 122 17.49 -11.13 -5.05
N THR A 123 16.47 -10.28 -5.08
CA THR A 123 16.02 -9.46 -3.97
C THR A 123 14.55 -9.74 -3.68
N ASP A 124 14.23 -9.94 -2.41
CA ASP A 124 12.85 -10.05 -1.94
C ASP A 124 12.75 -9.33 -0.59
N THR A 125 12.00 -8.24 -0.59
CA THR A 125 11.82 -7.41 0.60
C THR A 125 10.47 -7.65 1.26
N ILE A 126 9.66 -8.59 0.76
CA ILE A 126 8.39 -8.97 1.35
C ILE A 126 8.64 -10.09 2.37
N PRO A 127 8.16 -9.97 3.61
CA PRO A 127 8.28 -11.03 4.60
C PRO A 127 7.74 -12.36 4.06
N ALA A 128 8.43 -13.46 4.34
CA ALA A 128 8.04 -14.79 3.84
C ALA A 128 6.60 -15.16 4.22
N VAL A 129 6.15 -14.71 5.40
CA VAL A 129 4.78 -14.91 5.90
C VAL A 129 3.71 -14.27 5.02
N ASP A 130 4.04 -13.20 4.27
CA ASP A 130 3.07 -12.43 3.47
C ASP A 130 3.12 -12.79 1.98
N ARG A 131 3.97 -13.73 1.57
CA ARG A 131 4.12 -14.14 0.16
C ARG A 131 2.84 -14.72 -0.42
N GLU A 132 2.16 -15.56 0.35
CA GLU A 132 0.91 -16.20 -0.08
C GLU A 132 -0.18 -15.15 -0.35
N ALA A 133 -0.26 -14.10 0.47
CA ALA A 133 -1.20 -13.01 0.22
C ALA A 133 -0.92 -12.35 -1.13
N VAL A 134 0.32 -11.96 -1.39
CA VAL A 134 0.69 -11.30 -2.66
C VAL A 134 0.43 -12.21 -3.86
N ALA A 135 0.72 -13.51 -3.74
CA ALA A 135 0.38 -14.49 -4.77
C ALA A 135 -1.14 -14.61 -5.01
N ASN A 136 -1.96 -14.60 -3.96
CA ASN A 136 -3.41 -14.58 -4.07
C ASN A 136 -3.92 -13.31 -4.78
N TRP A 137 -3.33 -12.14 -4.50
CA TRP A 137 -3.70 -10.92 -5.21
C TRP A 137 -3.32 -10.97 -6.70
N ALA A 138 -2.11 -11.46 -7.02
CA ALA A 138 -1.69 -11.66 -8.41
C ALA A 138 -2.61 -12.67 -9.14
N ALA A 139 -2.94 -13.79 -8.50
CA ALA A 139 -3.89 -14.77 -9.01
C ALA A 139 -5.26 -14.14 -9.29
N ALA A 140 -5.76 -13.27 -8.40
CA ALA A 140 -7.02 -12.57 -8.63
C ALA A 140 -7.00 -11.68 -9.88
N LEU A 141 -5.88 -11.01 -10.16
CA LEU A 141 -5.73 -10.19 -11.36
C LEU A 141 -5.77 -11.05 -12.63
N LEU A 142 -5.09 -12.19 -12.63
CA LEU A 142 -5.10 -13.14 -13.75
C LEU A 142 -6.50 -13.75 -13.98
N LEU A 143 -7.19 -14.12 -12.90
CA LEU A 143 -8.55 -14.66 -12.97
C LEU A 143 -9.55 -13.63 -13.50
N ASP A 144 -9.40 -12.36 -13.15
CA ASP A 144 -10.21 -11.28 -13.74
C ASP A 144 -9.90 -11.07 -15.22
N ALA A 145 -8.63 -11.13 -15.62
CA ALA A 145 -8.23 -11.07 -17.02
C ALA A 145 -8.86 -12.21 -17.84
N LEU A 146 -8.84 -13.44 -17.32
CA LEU A 146 -9.53 -14.59 -17.92
C LEU A 146 -11.04 -14.39 -17.99
N SER A 147 -11.67 -13.94 -16.90
CA SER A 147 -13.11 -13.63 -16.87
C SER A 147 -13.49 -12.65 -17.97
N ASN A 148 -12.72 -11.57 -18.13
CA ASN A 148 -12.94 -10.56 -19.15
C ASN A 148 -12.77 -11.09 -20.57
N ARG A 149 -11.77 -11.95 -20.81
CA ARG A 149 -11.58 -12.61 -22.11
C ARG A 149 -12.79 -13.46 -22.50
N PHE A 150 -13.21 -14.39 -21.62
CA PHE A 150 -14.37 -15.25 -21.90
C PHE A 150 -15.71 -14.50 -21.97
N ALA A 151 -15.79 -13.28 -21.40
CA ALA A 151 -16.97 -12.44 -21.58
C ALA A 151 -17.10 -11.88 -23.01
N GLY A 152 -15.99 -11.70 -23.72
CA GLY A 152 -15.93 -11.22 -25.10
C GLY A 152 -16.32 -12.27 -26.15
N ASP A 153 -16.09 -13.56 -25.87
CA ASP A 153 -16.33 -14.68 -26.80
C ASP A 153 -17.81 -15.10 -26.94
N ARG A 154 -18.75 -14.28 -26.46
CA ARG A 154 -20.18 -14.64 -26.30
C ARG A 154 -21.02 -14.78 -27.56
N THR A 155 -20.43 -14.75 -28.77
CA THR A 155 -21.24 -14.77 -30.01
C THR A 155 -20.99 -16.02 -30.86
N PRO A 156 -21.52 -17.20 -30.50
CA PRO A 156 -21.65 -18.29 -31.46
C PRO A 156 -22.78 -17.96 -32.44
N THR A 157 -22.43 -17.69 -33.70
CA THR A 157 -23.38 -17.33 -34.77
C THR A 157 -24.10 -18.56 -35.36
N ILE A 158 -23.70 -19.77 -34.98
CA ILE A 158 -24.23 -21.03 -35.52
C ILE A 158 -24.48 -21.98 -34.35
N ALA A 159 -25.68 -22.56 -34.30
CA ALA A 159 -26.08 -23.57 -33.32
C ALA A 159 -25.31 -24.88 -33.58
N SER A 160 -24.13 -25.00 -32.98
CA SER A 160 -23.35 -26.22 -32.88
C SER A 160 -22.76 -26.26 -31.48
N ASP A 161 -22.94 -27.39 -30.79
CA ASP A 161 -22.44 -27.77 -29.47
C ASP A 161 -21.70 -26.66 -28.71
N SER A 162 -22.47 -25.73 -28.14
CA SER A 162 -21.91 -24.52 -27.54
C SER A 162 -21.33 -24.87 -26.17
N VAL A 163 -20.00 -24.81 -26.04
CA VAL A 163 -19.33 -24.80 -24.74
C VAL A 163 -19.90 -23.62 -23.94
N ASP A 164 -20.39 -23.86 -22.71
CA ASP A 164 -20.98 -22.81 -21.87
C ASP A 164 -19.89 -21.85 -21.36
N HIS A 165 -19.50 -20.89 -22.19
CA HIS A 165 -18.53 -19.84 -21.85
C HIS A 165 -19.06 -18.86 -20.79
N ALA A 166 -20.38 -18.75 -20.62
CA ALA A 166 -20.99 -17.89 -19.63
C ALA A 166 -20.82 -18.42 -18.19
N SER A 167 -20.79 -19.75 -18.01
CA SER A 167 -20.38 -20.38 -16.75
C SER A 167 -18.92 -20.04 -16.40
N LYS A 168 -17.99 -20.16 -17.36
CA LYS A 168 -16.56 -19.89 -17.17
C LYS A 168 -16.28 -18.45 -16.71
N THR A 169 -16.90 -17.45 -17.33
CA THR A 169 -16.77 -16.05 -16.89
C THR A 169 -17.16 -15.89 -15.42
N ARG A 170 -18.31 -16.46 -15.01
CA ARG A 170 -18.81 -16.35 -13.63
C ARG A 170 -17.90 -17.07 -12.64
N ASP A 171 -17.38 -18.23 -13.01
CA ASP A 171 -16.50 -19.03 -12.17
C ASP A 171 -15.16 -18.34 -11.93
N PHE A 172 -14.53 -17.78 -12.98
CA PHE A 172 -13.29 -17.03 -12.83
C PHE A 172 -13.48 -15.76 -12.00
N ALA A 173 -14.55 -15.00 -12.25
CA ALA A 173 -14.87 -13.84 -11.41
C ALA A 173 -15.14 -14.22 -9.94
N ALA A 174 -15.77 -15.37 -9.68
CA ALA A 174 -15.97 -15.85 -8.32
C ALA A 174 -14.65 -16.22 -7.64
N ARG A 175 -13.78 -16.97 -8.32
CA ARG A 175 -12.44 -17.34 -7.81
C ARG A 175 -11.57 -16.10 -7.56
N ALA A 176 -11.62 -15.10 -8.44
CA ALA A 176 -10.90 -13.84 -8.25
C ALA A 176 -11.34 -13.11 -6.97
N ARG A 177 -12.65 -13.09 -6.67
CA ARG A 177 -13.17 -12.52 -5.42
C ARG A 177 -12.67 -13.28 -4.21
N THR A 178 -12.68 -14.62 -4.25
CA THR A 178 -12.15 -15.46 -3.16
C THR A 178 -10.67 -15.19 -2.92
N ALA A 179 -9.85 -15.14 -3.97
CA ALA A 179 -8.42 -14.88 -3.84
C ALA A 179 -8.13 -13.49 -3.24
N ARG A 180 -8.90 -12.45 -3.61
CA ARG A 180 -8.81 -11.14 -2.94
C ARG A 180 -9.21 -11.20 -1.47
N GLN A 181 -10.24 -11.97 -1.14
CA GLN A 181 -10.65 -12.12 0.25
C GLN A 181 -9.55 -12.79 1.08
N LEU A 182 -8.90 -13.84 0.56
CA LEU A 182 -7.76 -14.49 1.22
C LEU A 182 -6.59 -13.51 1.46
N TYR A 183 -6.29 -12.63 0.49
CA TYR A 183 -5.31 -11.56 0.68
C TYR A 183 -5.69 -10.63 1.84
N LEU A 184 -6.93 -10.14 1.88
CA LEU A 184 -7.40 -9.23 2.91
C LEU A 184 -7.42 -9.90 4.30
N ASP A 185 -7.89 -11.14 4.36
CA ASP A 185 -7.95 -11.94 5.58
C ASP A 185 -6.55 -12.19 6.14
N HIS A 186 -5.59 -12.53 5.27
CA HIS A 186 -4.19 -12.74 5.65
C HIS A 186 -3.56 -11.49 6.26
N LEU A 187 -3.86 -10.31 5.69
CA LEU A 187 -3.37 -9.04 6.23
C LEU A 187 -4.17 -8.54 7.43
N GLY A 188 -5.28 -9.19 7.78
CA GLY A 188 -6.20 -8.76 8.83
C GLY A 188 -6.97 -7.48 8.49
N ILE A 189 -7.11 -7.19 7.19
CA ILE A 189 -7.80 -5.99 6.69
C ILE A 189 -9.29 -6.31 6.55
N ASP A 190 -10.12 -5.73 7.41
CA ASP A 190 -11.57 -5.81 7.25
C ASP A 190 -12.06 -4.69 6.30
N PRO A 191 -12.52 -5.01 5.08
CA PRO A 191 -12.99 -4.01 4.13
C PRO A 191 -14.21 -3.22 4.64
N LYS A 192 -15.00 -3.80 5.57
CA LYS A 192 -16.18 -3.15 6.15
C LYS A 192 -15.84 -2.23 7.32
N ARG A 193 -14.66 -2.41 7.94
CA ARG A 193 -14.18 -1.57 9.04
C ARG A 193 -13.67 -0.20 8.56
N ASN A 194 -13.46 -0.03 7.26
CA ASN A 194 -12.97 1.20 6.64
C ASN A 194 -14.04 2.32 6.50
N ASN A 195 -15.16 2.23 7.23
CA ASN A 195 -15.97 3.41 7.52
C ASN A 195 -15.11 4.34 8.36
N ALA A 196 -14.57 5.38 7.72
CA ALA A 196 -13.80 6.44 8.36
C ALA A 196 -14.45 6.80 9.69
N ALA A 197 -13.74 6.51 10.79
CA ALA A 197 -14.06 7.08 12.09
C ALA A 197 -13.75 8.57 12.00
N GLY A 198 -14.65 9.33 11.37
CA GLY A 198 -14.73 10.76 11.56
C GLY A 198 -15.00 10.97 13.04
N VAL A 199 -13.94 11.22 13.81
CA VAL A 199 -14.08 11.76 15.15
C VAL A 199 -14.76 13.11 14.96
N VAL A 200 -16.08 13.14 15.20
CA VAL A 200 -16.80 14.39 15.40
C VAL A 200 -16.23 14.97 16.68
N MET A 201 -15.19 15.79 16.54
CA MET A 201 -14.80 16.74 17.56
C MET A 201 -16.01 17.64 17.78
N THR A 202 -16.83 17.29 18.78
CA THR A 202 -17.81 18.23 19.29
C THR A 202 -17.00 19.26 20.03
N ILE A 203 -16.62 20.33 19.31
CA ILE A 203 -16.04 21.51 19.94
C ILE A 203 -17.12 22.01 20.91
N PRO A 204 -16.89 21.99 22.23
CA PRO A 204 -17.84 22.60 23.14
C PRO A 204 -17.95 24.08 22.74
N SER A 205 -19.14 24.52 22.35
CA SER A 205 -19.36 25.95 22.07
C SER A 205 -19.37 26.68 23.41
N ILE A 206 -18.21 27.13 23.83
CA ILE A 206 -18.04 27.98 24.99
C ILE A 206 -18.34 29.42 24.54
N ASP A 207 -19.09 30.19 25.32
CA ASP A 207 -19.21 31.63 25.08
C ASP A 207 -17.90 32.37 25.43
N SER A 208 -17.81 33.66 25.11
CA SER A 208 -16.64 34.50 25.43
C SER A 208 -16.42 34.70 26.94
N LEU A 209 -17.26 34.12 27.80
CA LEU A 209 -17.19 34.15 29.26
C LEU A 209 -16.94 32.75 29.87
N GLY A 210 -16.61 31.75 29.05
CA GLY A 210 -16.22 30.43 29.54
C GLY A 210 -17.39 29.50 29.91
N ARG A 211 -18.64 29.84 29.57
CA ARG A 211 -19.83 29.07 29.99
C ARG A 211 -20.40 28.20 28.86
N PRO A 212 -21.02 27.04 29.18
CA PRO A 212 -21.71 26.23 28.19
C PRO A 212 -22.94 26.99 27.65
N ARG A 213 -23.05 27.14 26.33
CA ARG A 213 -24.24 27.74 25.71
C ARG A 213 -25.45 26.83 25.92
N HIS A 214 -26.46 27.33 26.63
CA HIS A 214 -27.71 26.59 26.85
C HIS A 214 -28.59 26.67 25.59
N ASN A 215 -28.51 25.66 24.73
CA ASN A 215 -29.38 25.50 23.57
C ASN A 215 -30.75 24.98 24.04
N ARG A 216 -31.74 25.88 24.14
CA ARG A 216 -33.16 25.53 24.29
C ARG A 216 -33.60 24.72 23.07
N ARG A 217 -33.68 23.39 23.20
CA ARG A 217 -34.52 22.56 22.32
C ARG A 217 -35.99 22.84 22.69
N GLY A 218 -36.76 23.38 21.75
CA GLY A 218 -38.22 23.51 21.88
C GLY A 218 -38.91 22.14 21.95
N PRO A 219 -40.14 22.07 22.49
CA PRO A 219 -40.82 20.80 22.74
C PRO A 219 -41.29 20.16 21.43
N ALA A 220 -41.11 18.84 21.34
CA ALA A 220 -41.75 17.98 20.36
C ALA A 220 -43.25 17.89 20.66
N TRP A 221 -44.08 18.19 19.65
CA TRP A 221 -45.50 17.85 19.66
C TRP A 221 -45.70 16.58 18.83
N LEU A 222 -46.69 15.79 19.28
CA LEU A 222 -47.17 14.49 18.77
C LEU A 222 -47.31 14.42 17.24
#